data_AF-A0A819G303-F1
#
_entry.id   AF-A0A819G303-F1
#
_cell.length_a   1.000
_cell.length_b   1.000
_cell.length_c   1.000
_cell.angle_alpha   90.00
_cell.angle_beta   90.00
_cell.angle_gamma   90.00
#
_symmetry.space_group_name_H-M   'P 1'
#
loop_
_entity.id
_entity.type
_entity.pdbx_description
1 polymer ?
#
loop_
_entity_poly.entity_id
_entity_poly.type
_entity_poly.pdbx_seq_one_letter_code
_entity_poly.pdbx_strand_id
1 'polypeptide(L)'
;MVPITIAVYTFIQNDNDQAIALVNREKDLEIAQNQRAQDLKIAEDQQKANILAAYESFLIGHLNRYGMTLNGKTDLSEISLTYRVLKYLSLPKVNLTRSLFAHADLSCVNFYSTILIDSDFTYTSIVTIKNHCFLKSDQLNRTIFAEAIMNNINLCHADFIGTDFTKASLICANISYFVCLECLFVHKNMFRADLNFSRMTMYCNFQMINLTEAILPSVLFRKATFIDTIFTRIQTIEVQFK
;
A
#
# COMPACT_ATOMS: atom_id res chain seq x y z
N MET A 1 -4.58 1.38 -86.39
CA MET A 1 -5.50 1.19 -85.25
C MET A 1 -4.83 1.20 -83.86
N VAL A 2 -3.53 1.50 -83.75
CA VAL A 2 -2.76 1.44 -82.48
C VAL A 2 -2.83 2.67 -81.53
N PRO A 3 -3.25 3.90 -81.92
CA PRO A 3 -3.16 5.08 -81.02
C PRO A 3 -4.13 5.09 -79.84
N ILE A 4 -5.33 4.53 -80.00
CA ILE A 4 -6.41 4.65 -79.01
C ILE A 4 -6.12 3.76 -77.79
N THR A 5 -5.57 2.56 -78.01
CA THR A 5 -5.27 1.60 -76.93
C THR A 5 -4.17 2.11 -76.01
N ILE A 6 -3.15 2.78 -76.54
CA ILE A 6 -2.05 3.36 -75.74
C ILE A 6 -2.56 4.53 -74.89
N ALA A 7 -3.37 5.42 -75.47
CA ALA A 7 -3.92 6.59 -74.77
C ALA A 7 -4.91 6.21 -73.65
N VAL A 8 -5.74 5.18 -73.86
CA VAL A 8 -6.66 4.68 -72.83
C VAL A 8 -5.88 3.98 -71.70
N TYR A 9 -4.83 3.22 -72.04
CA TYR A 9 -4.00 2.56 -71.04
C TYR A 9 -3.23 3.56 -70.17
N THR A 10 -2.63 4.60 -70.77
CA THR A 10 -1.93 5.64 -70.00
C THR A 10 -2.87 6.49 -69.14
N PHE A 11 -4.10 6.76 -69.60
CA PHE A 11 -5.09 7.49 -68.79
C PHE A 11 -5.53 6.70 -67.56
N ILE A 12 -5.90 5.42 -67.74
CA ILE A 12 -6.33 4.53 -66.64
C ILE A 12 -5.20 4.31 -65.62
N GLN A 13 -3.95 4.18 -66.09
CA GLN A 13 -2.80 3.98 -65.22
C GLN A 13 -2.51 5.22 -64.37
N ASN A 14 -2.64 6.42 -64.96
CA ASN A 14 -2.43 7.70 -64.27
C ASN A 14 -3.53 7.96 -63.21
N ASP A 15 -4.79 7.63 -63.50
CA ASP A 15 -5.88 7.73 -62.51
C ASP A 15 -5.69 6.75 -61.33
N ASN A 16 -5.22 5.52 -61.60
CA ASN A 16 -4.90 4.54 -60.56
C ASN A 16 -3.72 4.99 -59.69
N ASP A 17 -2.67 5.54 -60.28
CA ASP A 17 -1.51 6.04 -59.54
C ASP A 17 -1.87 7.25 -58.67
N GLN A 18 -2.76 8.13 -59.15
CA GLN A 18 -3.29 9.24 -58.34
C GLN A 18 -4.15 8.76 -57.16
N ALA A 19 -5.00 7.75 -57.37
CA ALA A 19 -5.83 7.18 -56.31
C ALA A 19 -4.97 6.52 -55.22
N ILE A 20 -3.92 5.77 -55.61
CA ILE A 20 -2.97 5.16 -54.66
C ILE A 20 -2.20 6.24 -53.88
N ALA A 21 -1.76 7.31 -54.55
CA ALA A 21 -1.07 8.42 -53.91
C ALA A 21 -1.97 9.18 -52.91
N LEU A 22 -3.26 9.31 -53.20
CA LEU A 22 -4.26 9.89 -52.28
C LEU A 22 -4.45 9.02 -51.03
N VAL A 23 -4.67 7.72 -51.21
CA VAL A 23 -4.84 6.78 -50.08
C VAL A 23 -3.58 6.73 -49.21
N ASN A 24 -2.39 6.76 -49.81
CA ASN A 24 -1.13 6.79 -49.05
C ASN A 24 -1.00 8.10 -48.27
N ARG A 25 -1.33 9.26 -48.87
CA ARG A 25 -1.35 10.55 -48.15
C ARG A 25 -2.34 10.57 -46.99
N GLU A 26 -3.53 10.00 -47.17
CA GLU A 26 -4.54 9.92 -46.11
C GLU A 26 -4.04 9.06 -44.95
N LYS A 27 -3.42 7.91 -45.23
CA LYS A 27 -2.78 7.07 -44.21
C LYS A 27 -1.64 7.79 -43.49
N ASP A 28 -0.79 8.50 -44.23
CA ASP A 28 0.30 9.28 -43.63
C ASP A 28 -0.25 10.37 -42.70
N LEU A 29 -1.37 11.01 -43.09
CA LEU A 29 -2.05 12.01 -42.28
C LEU A 29 -2.64 11.40 -41.00
N GLU A 30 -3.29 10.23 -41.11
CA GLU A 30 -3.87 9.50 -39.98
C GLU A 30 -2.78 9.07 -38.99
N ILE A 31 -1.65 8.54 -39.49
CA ILE A 31 -0.49 8.17 -38.66
C ILE A 31 0.04 9.41 -37.92
N ALA A 32 0.19 10.55 -38.61
CA ALA A 32 0.68 11.78 -37.99
C ALA A 32 -0.28 12.32 -36.91
N GLN A 33 -1.60 12.20 -37.12
CA GLN A 33 -2.60 12.60 -36.13
C GLN A 33 -2.57 11.69 -34.90
N ASN A 34 -2.48 10.38 -35.09
CA ASN A 34 -2.38 9.41 -34.00
C ASN A 34 -1.08 9.62 -33.19
N GLN A 35 0.05 9.83 -33.86
CA GLN A 35 1.32 10.16 -33.22
C GLN A 35 1.19 11.43 -32.38
N ARG A 36 0.61 12.50 -32.94
CA ARG A 36 0.42 13.77 -32.23
C ARG A 36 -0.51 13.64 -31.03
N ALA A 37 -1.57 12.84 -31.12
CA ALA A 37 -2.47 12.58 -30.00
C ALA A 37 -1.77 11.81 -28.88
N GLN A 38 -0.93 10.83 -29.25
CA GLN A 38 -0.10 10.10 -28.29
C GLN A 38 0.93 11.02 -27.62
N ASP A 39 1.64 11.84 -28.40
CA ASP A 39 2.61 12.81 -27.89
C ASP A 39 1.96 13.83 -26.94
N LEU A 40 0.75 14.30 -27.27
CA LEU A 40 -0.02 15.20 -26.41
C LEU A 40 -0.37 14.53 -25.08
N LYS A 41 -0.85 13.28 -25.12
CA LYS A 41 -1.17 12.52 -23.90
C LYS A 41 0.07 12.31 -23.02
N ILE A 42 1.21 11.97 -23.63
CA ILE A 42 2.49 11.84 -22.92
C ILE A 42 2.89 13.17 -22.25
N ALA A 43 2.71 14.29 -22.94
CA ALA A 43 3.00 15.61 -22.39
C ALA A 43 2.10 15.97 -21.19
N GLU A 44 0.81 15.66 -21.27
CA GLU A 44 -0.14 15.86 -20.17
C GLU A 44 0.19 14.97 -18.96
N ASP A 45 0.48 13.69 -19.19
CA ASP A 45 0.88 12.74 -18.15
C ASP A 45 2.18 13.19 -17.47
N GLN A 46 3.16 13.65 -18.25
CA GLN A 46 4.42 14.18 -17.73
C GLN A 46 4.21 15.47 -16.92
N GLN A 47 3.33 16.37 -17.38
CA GLN A 47 3.01 17.59 -16.65
C GLN A 47 2.37 17.27 -15.30
N LYS A 48 1.42 16.33 -15.27
CA LYS A 48 0.78 15.88 -14.04
C LYS A 48 1.80 15.27 -13.07
N ALA A 49 2.70 14.42 -13.58
CA ALA A 49 3.77 13.83 -12.77
C ALA A 49 4.72 14.88 -12.19
N ASN A 50 5.08 15.91 -12.98
CA ASN A 50 5.94 17.00 -12.51
C ASN A 50 5.28 17.82 -11.40
N ILE A 51 3.98 18.12 -11.51
CA ILE A 51 3.22 18.84 -10.49
C ILE A 51 3.15 18.01 -9.20
N LEU A 52 2.87 16.72 -9.32
CA LEU A 52 2.82 15.80 -8.17
C LEU A 52 4.18 15.76 -7.45
N ALA A 53 5.27 15.58 -8.19
CA ALA A 53 6.61 15.55 -7.62
C ALA A 53 6.98 16.87 -6.90
N ALA A 54 6.60 18.02 -7.45
CA ALA A 54 6.80 19.31 -6.81
C ALA A 54 5.99 19.44 -5.51
N TYR A 55 4.74 18.98 -5.51
CA TYR A 55 3.88 18.96 -4.33
C TYR A 55 4.42 18.04 -3.24
N GLU A 56 4.85 16.82 -3.59
CA GLU A 56 5.47 15.87 -2.66
C GLU A 56 6.75 16.46 -2.05
N SER A 57 7.63 17.04 -2.88
CA SER A 57 8.86 17.68 -2.40
C SER A 57 8.57 18.81 -1.41
N PHE A 58 7.56 19.63 -1.68
CA PHE A 58 7.13 20.70 -0.79
C PHE A 58 6.59 20.16 0.55
N LEU A 59 5.73 19.15 0.50
CA LEU A 59 5.17 18.50 1.68
C LEU A 59 6.24 17.84 2.53
N ILE A 60 7.17 17.10 1.94
CA ILE A 60 8.27 16.44 2.64
C ILE A 60 9.13 17.45 3.38
N GLY A 61 9.39 18.62 2.76
CA GLY A 61 10.09 19.73 3.43
C GLY A 61 9.37 20.21 4.70
N HIS A 62 8.03 20.20 4.70
CA HIS A 62 7.22 20.53 5.88
C HIS A 62 7.17 19.39 6.90
N LEU A 63 7.01 18.15 6.45
CA LEU A 63 6.87 16.95 7.29
C LEU A 63 8.14 16.60 8.08
N ASN A 64 9.32 17.05 7.63
CA ASN A 64 10.57 16.83 8.39
C ASN A 64 10.68 17.69 9.67
N ARG A 65 9.70 18.54 9.97
CA ARG A 65 9.73 19.36 11.18
C ARG A 65 9.33 18.51 12.39
N TYR A 66 10.27 18.34 13.32
CA TYR A 66 10.09 17.57 14.55
C TYR A 66 8.82 17.98 15.31
N GLY A 67 7.98 17.00 15.67
CA GLY A 67 6.78 17.23 16.47
C GLY A 67 5.62 17.88 15.72
N MET A 68 5.67 17.98 14.39
CA MET A 68 4.60 18.59 13.61
C MET A 68 3.31 17.78 13.73
N THR A 69 2.20 18.50 13.94
CA THR A 69 0.85 17.93 13.93
C THR A 69 0.12 18.38 12.67
N LEU A 70 -0.35 17.41 11.88
CA LEU A 70 -1.24 17.68 10.76
C LEU A 70 -2.69 17.71 11.23
N ASN A 71 -3.49 18.58 10.60
CA ASN A 71 -4.91 18.68 10.86
C ASN A 71 -5.62 17.43 10.31
N GLY A 72 -6.62 16.94 11.04
CA GLY A 72 -7.48 15.82 10.66
C GLY A 72 -8.41 16.02 9.48
N LYS A 73 -8.19 17.07 8.68
CA LYS A 73 -8.83 17.31 7.38
C LYS A 73 -7.84 17.19 6.22
N THR A 74 -6.57 16.88 6.51
CA THR A 74 -5.53 16.78 5.49
C THR A 74 -5.71 15.47 4.73
N ASP A 75 -5.83 15.58 3.41
CA ASP A 75 -5.80 14.43 2.51
C ASP A 75 -4.40 14.31 1.89
N LEU A 76 -3.72 13.23 2.25
CA LEU A 76 -2.42 12.83 1.73
C LEU A 76 -2.51 11.44 1.07
N SER A 77 -3.68 11.08 0.54
CA SER A 77 -3.84 9.85 -0.22
C SER A 77 -2.86 9.79 -1.40
N GLU A 78 -2.38 8.58 -1.70
CA GLU A 78 -1.46 8.29 -2.81
C GLU A 78 -0.08 8.98 -2.70
N ILE A 79 0.26 9.60 -1.56
CA ILE A 79 1.59 10.21 -1.35
C ILE A 79 2.69 9.16 -1.27
N SER A 80 3.85 9.44 -1.87
CA SER A 80 5.07 8.67 -1.65
C SER A 80 6.00 9.33 -0.62
N LEU A 81 6.19 8.62 0.50
CA LEU A 81 7.11 8.95 1.59
C LEU A 81 8.18 7.85 1.78
N THR A 82 8.44 7.11 0.72
CA THR A 82 9.45 6.06 0.61
C THR A 82 10.85 6.58 0.99
N TYR A 83 11.59 5.84 1.80
CA TYR A 83 12.93 6.19 2.36
C TYR A 83 12.98 7.44 3.26
N ARG A 84 11.85 7.97 3.74
CA ARG A 84 11.84 9.22 4.53
C ARG A 84 12.01 8.95 6.03
N VAL A 85 12.62 9.93 6.72
CA VAL A 85 12.72 9.95 8.19
C VAL A 85 11.70 10.94 8.72
N LEU A 86 10.60 10.42 9.28
CA LEU A 86 9.39 11.17 9.60
C LEU A 86 9.01 10.97 11.08
N LYS A 87 9.99 11.08 11.96
CA LYS A 87 9.83 10.78 13.38
C LYS A 87 8.99 11.83 14.10
N TYR A 88 8.25 11.38 15.11
CA TYR A 88 7.49 12.25 16.02
C TYR A 88 6.38 13.09 15.36
N LEU A 89 5.93 12.72 14.16
CA LEU A 89 4.77 13.34 13.54
C LEU A 89 3.50 12.95 14.28
N SER A 90 2.54 13.87 14.31
CA SER A 90 1.18 13.59 14.74
C SER A 90 0.26 13.74 13.54
N LEU A 91 -0.37 12.65 13.12
CA LEU A 91 -1.20 12.56 11.92
C LEU A 91 -2.67 12.27 12.24
N PRO A 92 -3.28 12.91 13.26
CA PRO A 92 -4.58 12.49 13.74
C PRO A 92 -5.64 12.71 12.65
N LYS A 93 -6.39 11.68 12.29
CA LYS A 93 -7.46 11.72 11.27
C LYS A 93 -7.02 12.15 9.86
N VAL A 94 -5.73 12.07 9.55
CA VAL A 94 -5.23 12.31 8.19
C VAL A 94 -5.63 11.14 7.28
N ASN A 95 -6.01 11.42 6.03
CA ASN A 95 -6.20 10.37 5.02
C ASN A 95 -4.86 10.05 4.35
N LEU A 96 -4.42 8.80 4.47
CA LEU A 96 -3.20 8.25 3.88
C LEU A 96 -3.51 6.98 3.06
N THR A 97 -4.73 6.90 2.52
CA THR A 97 -5.15 5.79 1.64
C THR A 97 -4.18 5.67 0.46
N ARG A 98 -3.72 4.44 0.15
CA ARG A 98 -2.77 4.14 -0.94
C ARG A 98 -1.42 4.87 -0.88
N SER A 99 -1.03 5.36 0.28
CA SER A 99 0.28 5.98 0.46
C SER A 99 1.41 4.94 0.53
N LEU A 100 2.63 5.36 0.18
CA LEU A 100 3.83 4.52 0.16
C LEU A 100 4.83 4.98 1.21
N PHE A 101 5.18 4.10 2.15
CA PHE A 101 6.11 4.32 3.25
C PHE A 101 7.29 3.34 3.24
N ALA A 102 7.53 2.66 2.11
CA ALA A 102 8.56 1.64 2.03
C ALA A 102 9.92 2.18 2.52
N HIS A 103 10.60 1.45 3.40
CA HIS A 103 11.87 1.85 4.02
C HIS A 103 11.85 3.16 4.84
N ALA A 104 10.68 3.72 5.16
CA ALA A 104 10.59 4.94 5.98
C ALA A 104 10.89 4.65 7.47
N ASP A 105 11.24 5.70 8.20
CA ASP A 105 11.33 5.68 9.67
C ASP A 105 10.24 6.57 10.26
N LEU A 106 9.17 5.92 10.73
CA LEU A 106 7.98 6.50 11.36
C LEU A 106 7.99 6.26 12.87
N SER A 107 9.18 6.17 13.46
CA SER A 107 9.30 6.00 14.91
C SER A 107 8.64 7.17 15.65
N CYS A 108 7.87 6.84 16.68
CA CYS A 108 7.10 7.77 17.51
C CYS A 108 6.05 8.59 16.75
N VAL A 109 5.61 8.15 15.57
CA VAL A 109 4.48 8.79 14.87
C VAL A 109 3.16 8.41 15.55
N ASN A 110 2.28 9.41 15.73
CA ASN A 110 0.93 9.21 16.22
C ASN A 110 -0.05 9.10 15.05
N PHE A 111 -0.58 7.90 14.82
CA PHE A 111 -1.58 7.61 13.81
C PHE A 111 -3.03 7.64 14.34
N TYR A 112 -3.33 8.42 15.39
CA TYR A 112 -4.65 8.44 16.01
C TYR A 112 -5.77 8.69 15.00
N SER A 113 -6.58 7.67 14.73
CA SER A 113 -7.67 7.76 13.75
C SER A 113 -7.22 8.07 12.31
N THR A 114 -5.96 7.84 11.93
CA THR A 114 -5.47 7.98 10.53
C THR A 114 -6.02 6.87 9.63
N ILE A 115 -6.39 7.18 8.38
CA ILE A 115 -6.88 6.19 7.40
C ILE A 115 -5.68 5.68 6.58
N LEU A 116 -5.41 4.37 6.62
CA LEU A 116 -4.24 3.71 5.99
C LEU A 116 -4.64 2.60 5.00
N ILE A 117 -5.87 2.65 4.49
CA ILE A 117 -6.41 1.63 3.58
C ILE A 117 -5.50 1.52 2.34
N ASP A 118 -5.17 0.29 1.93
CA ASP A 118 -4.36 -0.01 0.74
C ASP A 118 -2.94 0.64 0.74
N SER A 119 -2.41 1.05 1.90
CA SER A 119 -1.07 1.64 2.00
C SER A 119 0.05 0.60 2.18
N ASP A 120 1.28 0.98 1.83
CA ASP A 120 2.47 0.10 1.85
C ASP A 120 3.51 0.60 2.87
N PHE A 121 3.80 -0.23 3.87
CA PHE A 121 4.82 -0.04 4.92
C PHE A 121 5.93 -1.11 4.86
N THR A 122 6.22 -1.61 3.66
CA THR A 122 7.25 -2.65 3.48
C THR A 122 8.62 -2.15 3.97
N TYR A 123 9.27 -2.89 4.86
CA TYR A 123 10.53 -2.49 5.52
C TYR A 123 10.47 -1.18 6.34
N THR A 124 9.29 -0.70 6.73
CA THR A 124 9.18 0.52 7.55
C THR A 124 9.55 0.26 9.02
N SER A 125 10.18 1.23 9.67
CA SER A 125 10.37 1.25 11.13
C SER A 125 9.26 2.06 11.81
N ILE A 126 8.44 1.40 12.62
CA ILE A 126 7.37 1.98 13.45
C ILE A 126 7.61 1.58 14.90
N VAL A 127 8.55 2.24 15.56
CA VAL A 127 8.81 2.01 16.99
C VAL A 127 8.08 3.09 17.79
N THR A 128 7.16 2.69 18.66
CA THR A 128 6.45 3.63 19.54
C THR A 128 6.92 3.51 20.98
N ILE A 129 6.78 4.60 21.72
CA ILE A 129 6.81 4.59 23.19
C ILE A 129 5.39 4.28 23.67
N LYS A 130 5.26 3.36 24.65
CA LYS A 130 3.97 2.79 25.10
C LYS A 130 2.83 3.81 25.13
N ASN A 131 1.66 3.39 24.64
CA ASN A 131 0.38 4.11 24.64
C ASN A 131 0.21 5.29 23.66
N HIS A 132 1.09 5.48 22.67
CA HIS A 132 1.02 6.67 21.78
C HIS A 132 0.54 6.42 20.34
N CYS A 133 0.32 5.17 19.94
CA CYS A 133 -0.27 4.86 18.63
C CYS A 133 -1.64 4.21 18.85
N PHE A 134 -2.69 4.73 18.20
CA PHE A 134 -4.03 4.19 18.29
C PHE A 134 -4.63 4.14 16.88
N LEU A 135 -4.59 2.95 16.28
CA LEU A 135 -5.27 2.67 15.02
C LEU A 135 -6.59 2.00 15.37
N LYS A 136 -7.72 2.55 14.88
CA LYS A 136 -9.06 1.98 15.13
C LYS A 136 -9.47 1.01 14.01
N SER A 137 -10.52 0.24 14.30
CA SER A 137 -10.82 -1.01 13.61
C SER A 137 -10.86 -0.91 12.09
N ASP A 138 -11.46 0.12 11.51
CA ASP A 138 -11.67 0.24 10.06
C ASP A 138 -10.51 0.83 9.24
N GLN A 139 -9.33 1.04 9.84
CA GLN A 139 -8.31 1.94 9.27
C GLN A 139 -7.15 1.25 8.56
N LEU A 140 -6.99 -0.06 8.74
CA LEU A 140 -5.83 -0.84 8.27
C LEU A 140 -6.16 -1.90 7.20
N ASN A 141 -7.37 -1.81 6.63
CA ASN A 141 -7.82 -2.81 5.67
C ASN A 141 -6.89 -2.85 4.45
N ARG A 142 -6.39 -4.05 4.14
CA ARG A 142 -5.47 -4.32 3.02
C ARG A 142 -4.16 -3.53 3.07
N THR A 143 -3.74 -3.06 4.25
CA THR A 143 -2.41 -2.45 4.44
C THR A 143 -1.31 -3.52 4.39
N ILE A 144 -0.15 -3.19 3.83
CA ILE A 144 1.01 -4.09 3.74
C ILE A 144 2.07 -3.64 4.76
N PHE A 145 2.40 -4.48 5.72
CA PHE A 145 3.47 -4.30 6.71
C PHE A 145 4.58 -5.36 6.56
N ALA A 146 4.80 -5.88 5.35
CA ALA A 146 5.78 -6.92 5.11
C ALA A 146 7.19 -6.49 5.55
N GLU A 147 7.86 -7.32 6.35
CA GLU A 147 9.21 -7.04 6.89
C GLU A 147 9.33 -5.75 7.72
N ALA A 148 8.21 -5.15 8.17
CA ALA A 148 8.20 -3.95 8.99
C ALA A 148 8.64 -4.21 10.45
N ILE A 149 9.28 -3.23 11.08
CA ILE A 149 9.66 -3.27 12.50
C ILE A 149 8.65 -2.45 13.30
N MET A 150 7.67 -3.10 13.93
CA MET A 150 6.55 -2.47 14.64
C MET A 150 6.59 -2.73 16.16
N ASN A 151 7.76 -2.58 16.78
CA ASN A 151 7.95 -2.94 18.18
C ASN A 151 7.23 -1.95 19.12
N ASN A 152 6.62 -2.48 20.18
CA ASN A 152 5.81 -1.77 21.17
C ASN A 152 4.55 -1.08 20.62
N ILE A 153 4.17 -1.32 19.36
CA ILE A 153 3.00 -0.69 18.75
C ILE A 153 1.73 -1.02 19.52
N ASN A 154 0.80 -0.06 19.61
CA ASN A 154 -0.53 -0.28 20.14
C ASN A 154 -1.55 -0.25 18.98
N LEU A 155 -2.14 -1.42 18.75
CA LEU A 155 -3.15 -1.74 17.75
C LEU A 155 -4.38 -2.37 18.43
N CYS A 156 -4.61 -2.03 19.71
CA CYS A 156 -5.78 -2.50 20.45
C CYS A 156 -7.07 -2.09 19.73
N HIS A 157 -8.00 -3.02 19.58
CA HIS A 157 -9.26 -2.87 18.83
C HIS A 157 -9.12 -2.63 17.31
N ALA A 158 -7.95 -2.89 16.70
CA ALA A 158 -7.80 -2.83 15.25
C ALA A 158 -8.54 -4.00 14.54
N ASP A 159 -9.00 -3.76 13.30
CA ASP A 159 -9.42 -4.80 12.37
C ASP A 159 -8.29 -4.93 11.34
N PHE A 160 -7.92 -6.17 11.04
CA PHE A 160 -6.80 -6.49 10.17
C PHE A 160 -7.25 -7.21 8.90
N ILE A 161 -8.51 -7.03 8.46
CA ILE A 161 -9.03 -7.68 7.26
C ILE A 161 -8.09 -7.44 6.06
N GLY A 162 -7.50 -8.53 5.57
CA GLY A 162 -6.58 -8.52 4.43
C GLY A 162 -5.23 -7.82 4.66
N THR A 163 -4.88 -7.48 5.91
CA THR A 163 -3.57 -6.86 6.22
C THR A 163 -2.46 -7.89 6.06
N ASP A 164 -1.45 -7.58 5.24
CA ASP A 164 -0.24 -8.40 5.13
C ASP A 164 0.78 -7.94 6.17
N PHE A 165 1.35 -8.92 6.83
CA PHE A 165 2.08 -8.78 8.05
C PHE A 165 3.33 -9.69 7.98
N THR A 166 3.54 -10.39 6.86
CA THR A 166 4.61 -11.36 6.63
C THR A 166 5.97 -10.85 7.10
N LYS A 167 6.65 -11.65 7.93
CA LYS A 167 7.99 -11.35 8.52
C LYS A 167 8.10 -10.07 9.36
N ALA A 168 7.00 -9.40 9.69
CA ALA A 168 7.07 -8.20 10.54
C ALA A 168 7.44 -8.52 11.99
N SER A 169 8.15 -7.61 12.65
CA SER A 169 8.45 -7.66 14.08
C SER A 169 7.38 -6.91 14.87
N LEU A 170 6.73 -7.60 15.82
CA LEU A 170 5.68 -7.08 16.71
C LEU A 170 6.06 -7.29 18.18
N ILE A 171 7.35 -7.15 18.51
CA ILE A 171 7.86 -7.40 19.86
C ILE A 171 7.20 -6.41 20.84
N CYS A 172 6.65 -6.92 21.94
CA CYS A 172 5.93 -6.14 22.95
C CYS A 172 4.73 -5.34 22.42
N ALA A 173 4.19 -5.69 21.24
CA ALA A 173 3.03 -5.01 20.69
C ALA A 173 1.75 -5.31 21.49
N ASN A 174 0.89 -4.30 21.67
CA ASN A 174 -0.48 -4.50 22.14
C ASN A 174 -1.40 -4.65 20.93
N ILE A 175 -1.83 -5.87 20.65
CA ILE A 175 -2.82 -6.21 19.63
C ILE A 175 -4.00 -6.89 20.34
N SER A 176 -4.45 -6.38 21.48
CA SER A 176 -5.63 -6.94 22.18
C SER A 176 -6.93 -6.56 21.48
N TYR A 177 -7.98 -7.37 21.69
CA TYR A 177 -9.34 -7.14 21.16
C TYR A 177 -9.47 -7.05 19.63
N PHE A 178 -8.47 -7.48 18.86
CA PHE A 178 -8.59 -7.47 17.40
C PHE A 178 -9.57 -8.53 16.90
N VAL A 179 -10.21 -8.22 15.78
CA VAL A 179 -10.89 -9.19 14.94
C VAL A 179 -10.09 -9.33 13.66
N CYS A 180 -9.88 -10.56 13.22
CA CYS A 180 -9.22 -10.82 11.95
C CYS A 180 -9.99 -11.90 11.17
N LEU A 181 -10.04 -11.67 9.85
CA LEU A 181 -10.48 -12.61 8.83
C LEU A 181 -9.38 -12.66 7.76
N GLU A 182 -8.86 -13.87 7.48
CA GLU A 182 -7.87 -14.12 6.42
C GLU A 182 -6.50 -13.41 6.56
N CYS A 183 -6.05 -13.05 7.77
CA CYS A 183 -4.72 -12.45 7.92
C CYS A 183 -3.60 -13.49 7.80
N LEU A 184 -2.50 -13.07 7.17
CA LEU A 184 -1.28 -13.86 7.02
C LEU A 184 -0.26 -13.48 8.10
N PHE A 185 -0.07 -14.35 9.09
CA PHE A 185 0.94 -14.20 10.13
C PHE A 185 2.08 -15.22 9.91
N VAL A 186 2.81 -15.11 8.80
CA VAL A 186 3.91 -16.05 8.49
C VAL A 186 5.27 -15.44 8.87
N HIS A 187 6.14 -16.21 9.53
CA HIS A 187 7.54 -15.86 9.88
C HIS A 187 7.71 -14.66 10.83
N LYS A 188 6.82 -14.47 11.80
CA LYS A 188 6.82 -13.28 12.67
C LYS A 188 7.51 -13.47 14.02
N ASN A 189 8.03 -12.38 14.55
CA ASN A 189 8.41 -12.29 15.96
C ASN A 189 7.37 -11.50 16.76
N MET A 190 6.68 -12.17 17.68
CA MET A 190 5.67 -11.61 18.57
C MET A 190 6.06 -11.82 20.04
N PHE A 191 7.36 -11.82 20.34
CA PHE A 191 7.88 -11.92 21.71
C PHE A 191 7.21 -10.89 22.62
N ARG A 192 6.60 -11.35 23.72
CA ARG A 192 5.85 -10.53 24.69
C ARG A 192 4.68 -9.71 24.11
N ALA A 193 4.15 -10.07 22.95
CA ALA A 193 2.95 -9.42 22.43
C ALA A 193 1.71 -9.73 23.30
N ASP A 194 0.81 -8.77 23.41
CA ASP A 194 -0.50 -8.92 24.08
C ASP A 194 -1.60 -9.12 23.05
N LEU A 195 -2.20 -10.32 23.05
CA LEU A 195 -3.29 -10.71 22.15
C LEU A 195 -4.61 -10.89 22.91
N ASN A 196 -4.73 -10.41 24.15
CA ASN A 196 -5.86 -10.69 25.02
C ASN A 196 -7.21 -10.35 24.36
N PHE A 197 -8.23 -11.20 24.55
CA PHE A 197 -9.58 -11.07 23.97
C PHE A 197 -9.66 -11.03 22.43
N SER A 198 -8.59 -11.40 21.73
CA SER A 198 -8.61 -11.43 20.27
C SER A 198 -9.49 -12.56 19.71
N ARG A 199 -10.12 -12.29 18.57
CA ARG A 199 -11.02 -13.21 17.88
C ARG A 199 -10.59 -13.43 16.45
N MET A 200 -10.09 -14.63 16.18
CA MET A 200 -9.72 -15.05 14.83
C MET A 200 -10.85 -15.91 14.29
N THR A 201 -11.44 -15.48 13.18
CA THR A 201 -12.73 -16.04 12.74
C THR A 201 -12.58 -17.08 11.63
N MET A 202 -11.66 -16.92 10.67
CA MET A 202 -11.36 -17.89 9.60
C MET A 202 -9.94 -17.73 9.01
N TYR A 203 -9.33 -18.86 8.62
CA TYR A 203 -8.13 -18.98 7.75
C TYR A 203 -6.90 -18.16 8.16
N CYS A 204 -6.63 -18.04 9.46
CA CYS A 204 -5.41 -17.37 9.93
C CYS A 204 -4.24 -18.35 9.99
N ASN A 205 -3.13 -18.01 9.33
CA ASN A 205 -1.92 -18.85 9.28
C ASN A 205 -0.86 -18.38 10.27
N PHE A 206 -0.48 -19.23 11.24
CA PHE A 206 0.54 -18.98 12.27
C PHE A 206 1.86 -19.71 12.00
N GLN A 207 2.23 -19.91 10.74
CA GLN A 207 3.46 -20.60 10.41
C GLN A 207 4.71 -19.80 10.84
N MET A 208 5.59 -20.46 11.59
CA MET A 208 6.91 -19.95 12.01
C MET A 208 6.82 -18.63 12.82
N ILE A 209 5.83 -18.51 13.70
CA ILE A 209 5.72 -17.38 14.64
C ILE A 209 6.39 -17.70 15.98
N ASN A 210 7.13 -16.72 16.51
CA ASN A 210 7.58 -16.72 17.90
C ASN A 210 6.61 -15.98 18.84
N LEU A 211 5.85 -16.72 19.66
CA LEU A 211 4.96 -16.20 20.73
C LEU A 211 5.57 -16.33 22.13
N THR A 212 6.91 -16.38 22.23
CA THR A 212 7.57 -16.51 23.53
C THR A 212 7.20 -15.37 24.47
N GLU A 213 6.79 -15.69 25.70
CA GLU A 213 6.31 -14.76 26.74
C GLU A 213 5.08 -13.91 26.34
N ALA A 214 4.33 -14.30 25.31
CA ALA A 214 3.11 -13.61 24.89
C ALA A 214 1.95 -13.77 25.91
N ILE A 215 1.05 -12.78 25.92
CA ILE A 215 -0.15 -12.74 26.76
C ILE A 215 -1.35 -13.15 25.89
N LEU A 216 -1.93 -14.32 26.18
CA LEU A 216 -3.00 -14.97 25.40
C LEU A 216 -4.27 -15.34 26.22
N PRO A 217 -4.70 -14.64 27.29
CA PRO A 217 -5.98 -14.97 27.91
C PRO A 217 -7.14 -14.66 26.96
N SER A 218 -8.19 -15.48 27.01
CA SER A 218 -9.45 -15.26 26.30
C SER A 218 -9.33 -15.16 24.77
N VAL A 219 -8.31 -15.80 24.18
CA VAL A 219 -8.10 -15.82 22.73
C VAL A 219 -8.93 -16.93 22.09
N LEU A 220 -9.65 -16.59 21.02
CA LEU A 220 -10.42 -17.54 20.21
C LEU A 220 -9.71 -17.81 18.89
N PHE A 221 -9.03 -18.95 18.78
CA PHE A 221 -8.45 -19.45 17.54
C PHE A 221 -9.47 -20.32 16.80
N ARG A 222 -10.24 -19.73 15.86
CA ARG A 222 -11.10 -20.52 14.98
C ARG A 222 -10.41 -20.84 13.66
N LYS A 223 -10.32 -22.12 13.29
CA LYS A 223 -9.71 -22.59 12.03
C LYS A 223 -8.31 -21.99 11.76
N ALA A 224 -7.53 -21.78 12.82
CA ALA A 224 -6.15 -21.31 12.70
C ALA A 224 -5.19 -22.49 12.48
N THR A 225 -4.18 -22.30 11.65
CA THR A 225 -3.11 -23.30 11.45
C THR A 225 -1.86 -22.88 12.19
N PHE A 226 -1.26 -23.80 12.95
CA PHE A 226 0.00 -23.60 13.65
C PHE A 226 1.03 -24.57 13.09
N ILE A 227 2.08 -24.04 12.48
CA ILE A 227 3.19 -24.82 11.90
C ILE A 227 4.46 -24.17 12.39
N ASP A 228 5.35 -24.91 13.06
CA ASP A 228 6.61 -24.37 13.62
C ASP A 228 6.42 -23.11 14.51
N THR A 229 5.26 -23.01 15.18
CA THR A 229 4.95 -21.91 16.11
C THR A 229 5.54 -22.17 17.50
N ILE A 230 6.19 -21.16 18.09
CA ILE A 230 6.84 -21.26 19.41
C ILE A 230 5.94 -20.65 20.49
N PHE A 231 5.54 -21.45 21.50
CA PHE A 231 4.67 -21.05 22.62
C PHE A 231 5.37 -21.02 24.00
N THR A 232 6.66 -20.69 24.04
CA THR A 232 7.44 -20.74 25.29
C THR A 232 6.99 -19.67 26.29
N ARG A 233 6.69 -20.05 27.55
CA ARG A 233 6.35 -19.12 28.66
C ARG A 233 5.14 -18.19 28.40
N ILE A 234 4.17 -18.64 27.62
CA ILE A 234 2.93 -17.87 27.40
C ILE A 234 2.12 -17.71 28.70
N GLN A 235 1.44 -16.58 28.84
CA GLN A 235 0.46 -16.33 29.91
C GLN A 235 -0.95 -16.60 29.37
N THR A 236 -1.65 -17.60 29.91
CA THR A 236 -3.00 -17.97 29.45
C THR A 236 -3.85 -18.54 30.59
N ILE A 237 -5.17 -18.40 30.46
CA ILE A 237 -6.19 -18.91 31.40
C ILE A 237 -7.34 -19.58 30.63
N GLU A 238 -7.73 -19.01 29.47
CA GLU A 238 -8.79 -19.54 28.60
C GLU A 238 -8.41 -19.37 27.12
N VAL A 239 -7.80 -20.39 26.50
CA VAL A 239 -7.57 -20.41 25.04
C VAL A 239 -8.49 -21.45 24.43
N GLN A 240 -9.31 -21.03 23.45
CA GLN A 240 -10.18 -21.94 22.71
C GLN A 240 -9.62 -22.17 21.31
N PHE A 241 -9.30 -23.42 21.01
CA PHE A 241 -9.05 -23.92 19.66
C PHE A 241 -10.36 -24.50 19.14
N LYS A 242 -10.97 -23.89 18.13
CA LYS A 242 -12.24 -24.32 17.52
C LYS A 242 -12.12 -24.43 16.00
#